data_AF-A0AA51RV92-F1
#
_entry.id   AF-A0AA51RV92-F1
#
_cell.length_a   1.000
_cell.length_b   1.000
_cell.length_c   1.000
_cell.angle_alpha   90.00
_cell.angle_beta   90.00
_cell.angle_gamma   90.00
#
_symmetry.space_group_name_H-M   'P 1'
#
loop_
_entity.id
_entity.type
_entity.pdbx_description
1 polymer ?
#
loop_
_entity_poly.entity_id
_entity_poly.type
_entity_poly.pdbx_seq_one_letter_code
_entity_poly.pdbx_strand_id
1 'polypeptide(L)'
;MKINHIFRFEKLRDGGSLIVSFQSDDSCEYWLMYPVASVDPKAPKFKEPILINRTTGVEVELSRSGAKQWLIKLKPMFYYREEHSHVSKQSEEQILNDMLALSEEITQQ
;
A
#
# COMPACT_ATOMS: atom_id res chain seq x y z
N MET A 1 -3.86 1.24 -16.77
CA MET A 1 -4.42 2.03 -15.66
C MET A 1 -3.46 3.14 -15.32
N LYS A 2 -3.94 4.37 -15.38
CA LYS A 2 -3.19 5.56 -14.97
C LYS A 2 -3.66 5.95 -13.57
N ILE A 3 -2.72 6.36 -12.72
CA ILE A 3 -3.04 6.81 -11.36
C ILE A 3 -3.20 8.33 -11.42
N ASN A 4 -4.34 8.83 -10.95
CA ASN A 4 -4.64 10.26 -10.96
C ASN A 4 -4.07 10.96 -9.74
N HIS A 5 -4.31 10.40 -8.55
CA HIS A 5 -3.76 10.91 -7.30
C HIS A 5 -3.71 9.82 -6.23
N ILE A 6 -2.83 10.02 -5.24
CA ILE A 6 -2.75 9.21 -4.03
C ILE A 6 -3.50 9.92 -2.93
N PHE A 7 -4.30 9.16 -2.18
CA PHE A 7 -4.93 9.64 -0.96
C PHE A 7 -3.93 9.58 0.19
N ARG A 8 -3.48 8.38 0.60
CA ARG A 8 -2.50 8.22 1.69
C ARG A 8 -1.88 6.83 1.76
N PHE A 9 -0.76 6.75 2.46
CA PHE A 9 -0.26 5.50 3.05
C PHE A 9 -0.76 5.38 4.48
N GLU A 10 -1.22 4.21 4.89
CA GLU A 10 -1.69 4.01 6.26
C GLU A 10 -1.50 2.58 6.76
N LYS A 11 -1.41 2.47 8.09
CA LYS A 11 -1.49 1.21 8.82
C LYS A 11 -2.92 1.07 9.37
N LEU A 12 -3.62 0.03 8.92
CA LEU A 12 -4.99 -0.24 9.35
C LEU A 12 -5.05 -0.70 10.81
N ARG A 13 -6.21 -0.49 11.43
CA ARG A 13 -6.50 -0.88 12.82
C ARG A 13 -6.86 -2.37 12.96
N ASP A 14 -6.77 -3.13 11.89
CA ASP A 14 -7.11 -4.57 11.79
C ASP A 14 -6.01 -5.49 12.38
N GLY A 15 -5.08 -4.93 13.15
CA GLY A 15 -3.87 -5.62 13.58
C GLY A 15 -2.61 -5.12 12.87
N GLY A 16 -2.76 -4.33 11.81
CA GLY A 16 -1.65 -3.55 11.26
C GLY A 16 -1.34 -3.79 9.79
N SER A 17 -2.34 -4.15 8.97
CA SER A 17 -2.16 -4.21 7.52
C SER A 17 -1.70 -2.86 6.99
N LEU A 18 -0.81 -2.87 6.00
CA LEU A 18 -0.31 -1.65 5.38
C LEU A 18 -1.04 -1.42 4.07
N ILE A 19 -1.51 -0.21 3.81
CA ILE A 19 -2.13 0.12 2.54
C ILE A 19 -1.60 1.42 1.96
N VAL A 20 -1.76 1.54 0.66
CA VAL A 20 -1.81 2.82 -0.05
C VAL A 20 -3.14 2.92 -0.77
N SER A 21 -3.87 4.01 -0.52
CA SER A 21 -5.12 4.35 -1.18
C SER A 21 -4.87 5.36 -2.30
N PHE A 22 -5.44 5.13 -3.47
CA PHE A 22 -5.28 5.99 -4.63
C PHE A 22 -6.49 5.93 -5.57
N GLN A 23 -6.65 6.94 -6.42
CA GLN A 23 -7.66 6.96 -7.46
C GLN A 23 -7.03 6.75 -8.84
N SER A 24 -7.69 5.96 -9.68
CA SER A 24 -7.29 5.71 -11.06
C SER A 24 -8.09 6.54 -12.08
N ASP A 25 -7.71 6.45 -13.36
CA ASP A 25 -8.35 7.13 -14.48
C ASP A 25 -9.80 6.69 -14.77
N ASP A 26 -10.18 5.50 -14.29
CA ASP A 26 -11.56 5.01 -14.28
C ASP A 26 -12.43 5.61 -13.16
N SER A 27 -11.93 6.60 -12.42
CA SER A 27 -12.59 7.24 -11.26
C SER A 27 -12.84 6.31 -10.08
N CYS A 28 -12.36 5.06 -10.10
CA CYS A 28 -12.47 4.14 -8.98
C CYS A 28 -11.37 4.40 -7.95
N GLU A 29 -11.70 4.12 -6.69
CA GLU A 29 -10.73 4.09 -5.59
C GLU A 29 -10.13 2.68 -5.48
N TYR A 30 -8.82 2.64 -5.28
CA TYR A 30 -8.07 1.40 -5.14
C TYR A 30 -7.23 1.41 -3.88
N TRP A 31 -7.13 0.26 -3.24
CA TRP A 31 -6.13 -0.01 -2.22
C TRP A 31 -5.14 -1.04 -2.74
N LEU A 32 -3.86 -0.73 -2.70
CA LEU A 32 -2.83 -1.76 -2.65
C LEU A 32 -2.56 -2.05 -1.18
N MET A 33 -2.78 -3.28 -0.76
CA MET A 33 -2.74 -3.70 0.63
C MET A 33 -1.76 -4.86 0.83
N TYR A 34 -0.99 -4.80 1.91
CA TYR A 34 -0.26 -5.91 2.49
C TYR A 34 -1.03 -6.36 3.74
N PRO A 35 -1.84 -7.42 3.64
CA PRO A 35 -2.67 -7.86 4.76
C PRO A 35 -1.80 -8.44 5.88
N VAL A 36 -2.07 -8.07 7.13
CA VAL A 36 -1.42 -8.70 8.27
C VAL A 36 -1.85 -10.16 8.39
N ALA A 37 -0.87 -11.05 8.48
CA ALA A 37 -1.05 -12.49 8.71
C ALA A 37 -0.92 -12.83 10.20
N SER A 38 0.00 -12.17 10.91
CA SER A 38 0.25 -12.36 12.34
C SER A 38 0.62 -11.04 12.99
N VAL A 39 -0.06 -10.73 14.09
CA VAL A 39 0.16 -9.54 14.91
C VAL A 39 1.22 -9.85 15.96
N ASP A 40 2.47 -10.05 15.54
CA ASP A 40 3.61 -10.02 16.45
C ASP A 40 4.12 -8.56 16.53
N PRO A 41 4.11 -7.91 17.70
CA PRO A 41 4.57 -6.53 17.86
C PRO A 41 6.03 -6.29 17.44
N LYS A 42 6.87 -7.34 17.43
CA LYS A 42 8.29 -7.26 17.10
C LYS A 42 8.59 -7.68 15.65
N ALA A 43 7.74 -8.52 15.06
CA ALA A 43 7.97 -9.08 13.73
C ALA A 43 6.63 -9.42 13.05
N PRO A 44 5.83 -8.41 12.65
CA PRO A 44 4.56 -8.66 11.97
C PRO A 44 4.81 -9.42 10.67
N LYS A 45 3.99 -10.44 10.42
CA LYS A 45 4.01 -11.18 9.16
C LYS A 45 2.90 -10.68 8.26
N PHE A 46 3.16 -10.61 6.97
CA PHE A 46 2.21 -10.15 5.97
C PHE A 46 1.93 -11.25 4.94
N LYS A 47 0.68 -11.32 4.50
CA LYS A 47 0.24 -12.19 3.39
C LYS A 47 0.72 -11.63 2.05
N GLU A 48 0.42 -12.35 0.98
CA GLU A 48 0.61 -11.81 -0.36
C GLU A 48 -0.20 -10.51 -0.55
N PRO A 49 0.36 -9.53 -1.27
CA PRO A 49 -0.31 -8.27 -1.50
C PRO A 49 -1.60 -8.46 -2.29
N ILE A 50 -2.58 -7.59 -2.03
CA ILE A 50 -3.85 -7.57 -2.75
C ILE A 50 -4.11 -6.17 -3.31
N LEU A 51 -4.63 -6.11 -4.52
CA LEU A 51 -5.19 -4.91 -5.11
C LEU A 51 -6.70 -4.98 -4.99
N ILE A 52 -7.29 -4.02 -4.28
CA ILE A 52 -8.72 -3.96 -4.00
C ILE A 52 -9.29 -2.77 -4.77
N ASN A 53 -10.26 -2.99 -5.64
CA ASN A 53 -11.12 -1.91 -6.13
C ASN A 53 -12.17 -1.63 -5.05
N ARG A 54 -12.05 -0.51 -4.36
CA ARG A 54 -12.95 -0.12 -3.26
C ARG A 54 -14.33 0.32 -3.73
N THR A 55 -14.45 0.70 -5.01
CA THR A 55 -15.73 1.06 -5.63
C THR A 55 -16.58 -0.16 -5.96
N THR A 56 -15.96 -1.26 -6.40
CA THR A 56 -16.67 -2.49 -6.81
C THR A 56 -16.58 -3.64 -5.82
N GLY A 57 -15.63 -3.58 -4.87
CA GLY A 57 -15.32 -4.66 -3.93
C GLY A 57 -14.51 -5.81 -4.52
N VAL A 58 -14.05 -5.70 -5.78
CA VAL A 58 -13.23 -6.73 -6.42
C VAL A 58 -11.83 -6.73 -5.82
N GLU A 59 -11.34 -7.92 -5.48
CA GLU A 59 -9.99 -8.14 -4.95
C GLU A 59 -9.18 -9.01 -5.91
N VAL A 60 -7.93 -8.61 -6.16
CA VAL A 60 -6.99 -9.35 -6.99
C VAL A 60 -5.70 -9.55 -6.20
N GLU A 61 -5.33 -10.82 -5.98
CA GLU A 61 -4.04 -11.16 -5.39
C GLU A 61 -2.92 -10.80 -6.36
N LEU A 62 -1.87 -10.17 -5.84
CA LEU A 62 -0.68 -9.79 -6.56
C LEU A 62 0.50 -10.59 -6.02
N SER A 63 1.46 -10.89 -6.89
CA SER A 63 2.79 -11.22 -6.41
C SER A 63 3.44 -9.99 -5.77
N ARG A 64 4.41 -10.21 -4.87
CA ARG A 64 5.29 -9.15 -4.33
C ARG A 64 5.93 -8.30 -5.42
N SER A 65 6.37 -8.92 -6.52
CA SER A 65 6.92 -8.20 -7.68
C SER A 65 5.87 -7.32 -8.38
N GLY A 66 4.63 -7.78 -8.49
CA GLY A 66 3.51 -6.99 -9.01
C GLY A 66 3.22 -5.78 -8.12
N ALA A 67 3.16 -5.98 -6.80
CA ALA A 67 2.98 -4.91 -5.83
C ALA A 67 4.15 -3.89 -5.86
N LYS A 68 5.39 -4.35 -5.99
CA LYS A 68 6.57 -3.47 -6.18
C LYS A 68 6.41 -2.53 -7.37
N GLN A 69 5.92 -3.05 -8.51
CA GLN A 69 5.69 -2.21 -9.69
C GLN A 69 4.63 -1.13 -9.44
N TRP A 70 3.60 -1.42 -8.64
CA TRP A 70 2.64 -0.42 -8.20
C TRP A 70 3.28 0.63 -7.28
N LEU A 71 4.04 0.20 -6.27
CA LEU A 71 4.72 1.10 -5.35
C LEU A 71 5.70 2.04 -6.06
N ILE A 72 6.44 1.56 -7.06
CA ILE A 72 7.34 2.39 -7.87
C ILE A 72 6.57 3.48 -8.63
N LYS A 73 5.36 3.18 -9.14
CA LYS A 73 4.51 4.17 -9.83
C LYS A 73 3.90 5.17 -8.86
N LEU A 74 3.58 4.73 -7.64
CA LEU A 74 2.95 5.55 -6.60
C LEU A 74 3.96 6.45 -5.89
N LYS A 75 5.19 5.98 -5.67
CA LYS A 75 6.23 6.69 -4.92
C LYS A 75 6.46 8.14 -5.37
N PRO A 76 6.57 8.49 -6.66
CA PRO A 76 6.70 9.88 -7.07
C PRO A 76 5.52 10.75 -6.63
N MET A 77 4.29 10.23 -6.73
CA MET A 77 3.07 10.97 -6.40
C MET A 77 2.96 11.27 -4.90
N PHE A 78 3.51 10.42 -4.04
CA PHE A 78 3.64 10.68 -2.61
C PHE A 78 4.41 11.98 -2.32
N TYR A 79 5.55 12.17 -2.99
CA TYR A 79 6.40 13.35 -2.77
C TYR A 79 5.79 14.63 -3.38
N TYR A 80 5.04 14.51 -4.48
CA TYR A 80 4.36 15.64 -5.12
C TYR A 80 3.04 16.06 -4.44
N ARG A 81 2.43 15.21 -3.60
CA ARG A 81 1.22 15.57 -2.85
C ARG A 81 1.53 16.70 -1.87
N GLU A 82 0.61 17.66 -1.71
CA GLU A 82 0.69 18.60 -0.59
C GLU A 82 0.58 17.86 0.75
N GLU A 83 1.27 18.35 1.78
CA GLU A 83 1.18 17.77 3.11
C GLU A 83 -0.18 18.09 3.73
N HIS A 84 -0.87 17.07 4.26
CA HIS A 84 -2.14 17.29 4.93
C HIS A 84 -1.85 17.87 6.33
N SER A 85 -2.62 18.88 6.74
CA SER A 85 -2.46 19.59 8.03
C SER A 85 -2.52 18.69 9.28
N HIS A 86 -2.99 17.44 9.15
CA HIS A 86 -3.24 16.52 10.27
C HIS A 86 -2.53 15.16 10.14
N VAL A 87 -1.73 14.95 9.10
CA VAL A 87 -0.97 13.69 8.90
C VAL A 87 0.44 14.06 8.43
N SER A 88 1.44 13.76 9.25
CA SER A 88 2.83 14.06 8.88
C SER A 88 3.30 13.10 7.78
N LYS A 89 3.94 13.65 6.74
CA LYS A 89 4.54 12.84 5.66
C LYS A 89 5.55 11.83 6.19
N GLN A 90 6.24 12.12 7.29
CA GLN A 90 7.23 11.22 7.88
C GLN A 90 6.62 9.86 8.29
N SER A 91 5.40 9.85 8.81
CA SER A 91 4.71 8.60 9.19
C SER A 91 4.29 7.77 7.97
N GLU A 92 3.86 8.44 6.90
CA GLU A 92 3.51 7.80 5.63
C GLU A 92 4.74 7.29 4.87
N GLU A 93 5.86 8.01 4.94
CA GLU A 93 7.12 7.61 4.31
C GLU A 93 7.69 6.33 4.93
N GLN A 94 7.60 6.18 6.26
CA GLN A 94 7.97 4.92 6.90
C GLN A 94 7.12 3.75 6.38
N ILE A 95 5.81 3.95 6.23
CA ILE A 95 4.91 2.91 5.71
C ILE A 95 5.25 2.56 4.25
N LEU A 96 5.53 3.56 3.41
CA LEU A 96 5.99 3.32 2.04
C LEU A 96 7.28 2.48 2.02
N ASN A 97 8.25 2.82 2.88
CA ASN A 97 9.51 2.09 2.97
C ASN A 97 9.30 0.64 3.45
N ASP A 98 8.44 0.43 4.44
CA ASP A 98 8.08 -0.91 4.93
C ASP A 98 7.42 -1.74 3.80
N MET A 99 6.47 -1.15 3.06
CA MET A 99 5.83 -1.81 1.91
C MET A 99 6.83 -2.15 0.80
N LEU A 100 7.80 -1.26 0.52
CA LEU A 100 8.87 -1.54 -0.43
C LEU A 100 9.75 -2.70 0.04
N ALA A 101 10.14 -2.74 1.31
CA ALA A 101 10.93 -3.83 1.88
C ALA A 101 10.20 -5.18 1.77
N LEU A 102 8.90 -5.22 2.12
CA LEU A 102 8.06 -6.42 1.99
C LEU A 102 7.94 -6.90 0.54
N SER A 103 8.09 -6.00 -0.44
CA SER A 103 8.06 -6.33 -1.87
C SER A 103 9.36 -6.95 -2.39
N GLU A 104 10.48 -6.80 -1.65
CA GLU A 104 11.79 -7.36 -1.97
C GLU A 104 12.06 -8.71 -1.28
N GLU A 105 11.32 -9.03 -0.22
CA GLU A 105 11.44 -10.32 0.48
C GLU A 105 11.05 -11.48 -0.46
N ILE A 106 12.06 -12.13 -1.03
CA ILE A 106 11.91 -13.45 -1.63
C ILE A 106 11.69 -14.42 -0.48
N THR A 107 10.50 -14.99 -0.37
CA THR A 107 10.26 -16.11 0.53
C THR A 107 11.13 -17.27 0.02
N GLN A 108 12.28 -17.50 0.67
CA GLN A 108 12.95 -18.79 0.57
C GLN A 108 12.00 -19.80 1.21
N GLN A 109 11.27 -20.53 0.36
CA GLN A 109 10.63 -21.79 0.74
C GLN A 109 11.69 -22.90 0.75
#